data_AF-A0AA97EHG0-F1
#
_entry.id   AF-A0AA97EHG0-F1
#
_cell.length_a   1.000
_cell.length_b   1.000
_cell.length_c   1.000
_cell.angle_alpha   90.00
_cell.angle_beta   90.00
_cell.angle_gamma   90.00
#
_symmetry.space_group_name_H-M   'P 1'
#
loop_
_entity.id
_entity.type
_entity.pdbx_description
1 polymer ?
#
loop_
_entity_poly.entity_id
_entity_poly.type
_entity_poly.pdbx_seq_one_letter_code
_entity_poly.pdbx_strand_id
1 'polypeptide(L)'
;MRIPDIETALTELEVISPMQAMFYKEAIEQIPSLEYEQYIGEYRVDFLVKEKKFVIEIDGHDYHKTKEQRTRDCLRQRKLNLYGYYVIRFTGTEVYRNVGSCVRETLDLLKQQPQFANGIAEIHPDHYYCFRIQESVMNLLDRNNCDFYQDECCFRFELGEYFDPLLIIKSGKIASVSHFFTQNCDVINDPQVSFYLEGDDPGYGNWIPVSIQQLFGSRRECSSYDSDADILTTYDLSEQKDIARFCEIWGASIRAQGWITDGQLVS
;
A
#
# COMPACT_ATOMS: atom_id res chain seq x y z
N MET A 1 6.65 -33.97 -7.48
CA MET A 1 7.66 -33.11 -6.85
C MET A 1 7.73 -33.54 -5.40
N ARG A 2 8.90 -33.99 -4.93
CA ARG A 2 9.06 -34.62 -3.61
C ARG A 2 9.00 -33.51 -2.56
N ILE A 3 8.03 -33.56 -1.65
CA ILE A 3 8.02 -32.70 -0.46
C ILE A 3 9.33 -33.02 0.28
N PRO A 4 10.24 -32.05 0.51
CA PRO A 4 11.44 -32.31 1.28
C PRO A 4 11.02 -32.77 2.67
N ASP A 5 11.68 -33.79 3.19
CA ASP A 5 11.44 -34.26 4.55
C ASP A 5 11.67 -33.08 5.52
N ILE A 6 10.74 -32.84 6.44
CA ILE A 6 10.78 -31.67 7.33
C ILE A 6 12.11 -31.63 8.08
N GLU A 7 12.65 -32.79 8.48
CA GLU A 7 13.97 -32.92 9.11
C GLU A 7 15.15 -32.51 8.21
N THR A 8 15.05 -32.70 6.89
CA THR A 8 16.07 -32.28 5.91
C THR A 8 16.04 -30.77 5.68
N ALA A 9 14.84 -30.16 5.63
CA ALA A 9 14.69 -28.71 5.60
C ALA A 9 15.20 -28.06 6.91
N LEU A 10 14.99 -28.73 8.05
CA LEU A 10 15.46 -28.32 9.38
C LEU A 10 16.99 -28.41 9.58
N THR A 11 17.70 -29.17 8.77
CA THR A 11 19.17 -29.31 8.84
C THR A 11 19.92 -28.33 7.93
N GLU A 12 19.30 -27.83 6.86
CA GLU A 12 19.82 -26.70 6.05
C GLU A 12 19.58 -25.32 6.73
N LEU A 13 18.96 -25.34 7.91
CA LEU A 13 18.46 -24.19 8.68
C LEU A 13 19.52 -23.53 9.59
N GLU A 14 20.79 -23.95 9.53
CA GLU A 14 21.90 -23.45 10.37
C GLU A 14 22.27 -21.95 10.16
N VAL A 15 21.68 -21.27 9.17
CA VAL A 15 21.98 -19.87 8.82
C VAL A 15 20.78 -18.92 9.03
N ILE A 16 19.65 -19.44 9.53
CA ILE A 16 18.41 -18.68 9.68
C ILE A 16 18.35 -18.01 11.05
N SER A 17 17.94 -16.74 11.09
CA SER A 17 17.69 -16.04 12.36
C SER A 17 16.66 -16.81 13.20
N PRO A 18 16.83 -16.97 14.53
CA PRO A 18 15.89 -17.71 15.37
C PRO A 18 14.43 -17.25 15.20
N MET A 19 14.22 -15.97 14.92
CA MET A 19 12.90 -15.38 14.68
C MET A 19 12.27 -15.87 13.37
N GLN A 20 13.06 -15.92 12.30
CA GLN A 20 12.62 -16.45 11.01
C GLN A 20 12.31 -17.95 11.10
N ALA A 21 13.15 -18.71 11.81
CA ALA A 21 12.91 -20.13 12.04
C ALA A 21 11.59 -20.38 12.80
N MET A 22 11.32 -19.58 13.84
CA MET A 22 10.05 -19.67 14.60
C MET A 22 8.84 -19.39 13.72
N PHE A 23 8.87 -18.30 12.94
CA PHE A 23 7.77 -17.97 12.04
C PHE A 23 7.56 -19.05 10.97
N TYR A 24 8.63 -19.51 10.32
CA TYR A 24 8.55 -20.54 9.29
C TYR A 24 7.92 -21.83 9.81
N LYS A 25 8.37 -22.30 10.98
CA LYS A 25 7.86 -23.52 11.60
C LYS A 25 6.36 -23.45 11.91
N GLU A 26 5.89 -22.31 12.38
CA GLU A 26 4.46 -22.08 12.68
C GLU A 26 3.61 -21.92 11.40
N ALA A 27 4.19 -21.31 10.36
CA ALA A 27 3.47 -20.94 9.14
C ALA A 27 3.39 -22.07 8.10
N ILE A 28 4.41 -22.93 7.97
CA ILE A 28 4.56 -23.84 6.82
C ILE A 28 3.44 -24.89 6.70
N GLU A 29 2.88 -25.33 7.84
CA GLU A 29 1.72 -26.25 7.83
C GLU A 29 0.44 -25.58 7.33
N GLN A 30 0.31 -24.27 7.55
CA GLN A 30 -0.90 -23.49 7.22
C GLN A 30 -0.78 -22.75 5.89
N ILE A 31 0.44 -22.50 5.42
CA ILE A 31 0.77 -21.83 4.15
C ILE A 31 1.75 -22.72 3.37
N PRO A 32 1.28 -23.80 2.71
CA PRO A 32 2.18 -24.75 2.05
C PRO A 32 2.99 -24.17 0.88
N SER A 33 2.59 -23.02 0.33
CA SER A 33 3.26 -22.28 -0.73
C SER A 33 4.26 -21.22 -0.24
N LEU A 34 4.51 -21.17 1.07
CA LEU A 34 5.46 -20.23 1.66
C LEU A 34 6.90 -20.62 1.30
N GLU A 35 7.52 -19.82 0.45
CA GLU A 35 8.93 -19.94 0.05
C GLU A 35 9.81 -19.08 0.99
N TYR A 36 10.95 -19.61 1.42
CA TYR A 36 11.93 -18.91 2.25
C TYR A 36 13.06 -18.29 1.42
N GLU A 37 13.58 -17.13 1.85
CA GLU A 37 14.73 -16.42 1.28
C GLU A 37 14.73 -16.30 -0.25
N GLN A 38 13.65 -15.72 -0.80
CA GLN A 38 13.50 -15.55 -2.25
C GLN A 38 14.07 -14.21 -2.74
N TYR A 39 14.45 -14.18 -4.01
CA TYR A 39 14.87 -12.94 -4.68
C TYR A 39 13.76 -12.39 -5.57
N ILE A 40 13.44 -11.11 -5.38
CA ILE A 40 12.54 -10.33 -6.23
C ILE A 40 13.35 -9.17 -6.81
N GLY A 41 13.76 -9.32 -8.07
CA GLY A 41 14.75 -8.43 -8.67
C GLY A 41 16.07 -8.51 -7.91
N GLU A 42 16.55 -7.38 -7.39
CA GLU A 42 17.78 -7.30 -6.58
C GLU A 42 17.55 -7.51 -5.07
N TYR A 43 16.30 -7.64 -4.62
CA TYR A 43 15.96 -7.70 -3.20
C TYR A 43 15.76 -9.14 -2.74
N ARG A 44 16.53 -9.56 -1.73
CA ARG A 44 16.32 -10.83 -1.00
C ARG A 44 15.29 -10.64 0.11
N VAL A 45 14.13 -11.27 0.02
CA VAL A 45 13.03 -11.20 1.00
C VAL A 45 13.00 -12.44 1.89
N ASP A 46 12.50 -12.31 3.13
CA ASP A 46 12.54 -13.42 4.09
C ASP A 46 11.57 -14.54 3.74
N PHE A 47 10.32 -14.20 3.40
CA PHE A 47 9.35 -15.16 2.90
C PHE A 47 8.51 -14.60 1.75
N LEU A 48 8.07 -15.51 0.87
CA LEU A 48 7.26 -15.20 -0.30
C LEU A 48 6.15 -16.23 -0.50
N VAL A 49 4.92 -15.76 -0.68
CA VAL A 49 3.81 -16.54 -1.26
C VAL A 49 3.62 -16.07 -2.70
N LYS A 50 4.26 -16.78 -3.63
CA LYS A 50 4.49 -16.32 -5.01
C LYS A 50 3.21 -16.07 -5.79
N GLU A 51 2.26 -16.98 -5.70
CA GLU A 51 0.98 -16.92 -6.39
C GLU A 51 0.07 -15.77 -5.91
N LYS A 52 0.34 -15.25 -4.70
CA LYS A 52 -0.35 -14.08 -4.13
C LYS A 52 0.47 -12.80 -4.25
N LYS A 53 1.70 -12.86 -4.79
CA LYS A 53 2.70 -11.79 -4.72
C LYS A 53 2.77 -11.19 -3.31
N PHE A 54 2.83 -12.04 -2.30
CA PHE A 54 2.78 -11.61 -0.91
C PHE A 54 4.12 -11.87 -0.23
N VAL A 55 4.77 -10.84 0.26
CA VAL A 55 6.08 -10.89 0.92
C VAL A 55 5.89 -10.70 2.42
N ILE A 56 6.60 -11.48 3.22
CA ILE A 56 6.68 -11.31 4.67
C ILE A 56 8.14 -11.05 5.02
N GLU A 57 8.41 -9.96 5.75
CA GLU A 57 9.74 -9.64 6.28
C GLU A 57 9.74 -9.70 7.81
N ILE A 58 10.82 -10.19 8.40
CA ILE A 58 11.01 -10.23 9.85
C ILE A 58 12.21 -9.36 10.21
N ASP A 59 11.90 -8.19 10.77
CA ASP A 59 12.88 -7.18 11.12
C ASP A 59 13.53 -7.49 12.46
N GLY A 60 14.83 -7.82 12.44
CA GLY A 60 15.59 -8.11 13.64
C GLY A 60 16.18 -6.90 14.36
N HIS A 61 15.98 -5.66 13.87
CA HIS A 61 16.67 -4.47 14.37
C HIS A 61 15.71 -3.40 14.93
N ASP A 62 15.24 -3.61 16.16
CA ASP A 62 14.34 -2.68 16.85
C ASP A 62 15.05 -1.48 17.52
N TYR A 63 16.38 -1.45 17.60
CA TYR A 63 17.08 -0.42 18.38
C TYR A 63 18.19 0.24 17.54
N HIS A 64 17.95 1.48 17.13
CA HIS A 64 18.84 2.40 16.39
C HIS A 64 18.96 2.22 14.86
N LYS A 65 17.84 2.39 14.13
CA LYS A 65 17.92 2.64 12.68
C LYS A 65 18.29 4.10 12.39
N THR A 66 19.35 4.32 11.62
CA THR A 66 19.71 5.66 11.12
C THR A 66 18.72 6.15 10.05
N LYS A 67 18.71 7.47 9.78
CA LYS A 67 17.85 8.07 8.75
C LYS A 67 18.06 7.41 7.38
N GLU A 68 19.31 7.08 7.05
CA GLU A 68 19.73 6.45 5.80
C GLU A 68 19.27 4.98 5.70
N GLN A 69 19.18 4.26 6.81
CA GLN A 69 18.61 2.90 6.84
C GLN A 69 17.10 2.94 6.57
N ARG A 70 16.38 3.89 7.19
CA ARG A 70 14.95 4.08 6.95
C ARG A 70 14.65 4.45 5.49
N THR A 71 15.44 5.35 4.90
CA THR A 71 15.30 5.73 3.49
C THR A 71 15.54 4.53 2.56
N ARG A 72 16.54 3.68 2.83
CA ARG A 72 16.80 2.46 2.05
C ARG A 72 15.66 1.44 2.20
N ASP A 73 15.16 1.22 3.41
CA ASP A 73 14.03 0.32 3.68
C ASP A 73 12.76 0.80 2.96
N CYS A 74 12.51 2.11 2.95
CA CYS A 74 11.38 2.72 2.23
C CYS A 74 11.52 2.58 0.71
N LEU A 75 12.71 2.82 0.15
CA LEU A 75 12.97 2.64 -1.29
C LEU A 75 12.79 1.18 -1.72
N ARG A 76 13.31 0.23 -0.91
CA ARG A 76 13.11 -1.20 -1.11
C ARG A 76 11.63 -1.58 -1.10
N GLN A 77 10.91 -1.13 -0.08
CA GLN A 77 9.47 -1.35 0.06
C GLN A 77 8.71 -0.81 -1.15
N ARG A 78 9.02 0.43 -1.58
CA ARG A 78 8.45 1.06 -2.78
C ARG A 78 8.73 0.26 -4.05
N LYS A 79 9.91 -0.33 -4.21
CA LYS A 79 10.27 -1.14 -5.38
C LYS A 79 9.53 -2.49 -5.41
N LEU A 80 9.45 -3.20 -4.28
CA LEU A 80 8.68 -4.44 -4.17
C LEU A 80 7.20 -4.20 -4.46
N ASN A 81 6.66 -3.12 -3.90
CA ASN A 81 5.32 -2.62 -4.19
C ASN A 81 5.11 -2.36 -5.68
N LEU A 82 6.02 -1.63 -6.35
CA LEU A 82 5.96 -1.40 -7.81
C LEU A 82 6.00 -2.69 -8.64
N TYR A 83 6.64 -3.75 -8.16
CA TYR A 83 6.61 -5.07 -8.79
C TYR A 83 5.28 -5.84 -8.55
N GLY A 84 4.34 -5.21 -7.84
CA GLY A 84 3.02 -5.70 -7.52
C GLY A 84 3.02 -6.64 -6.32
N TYR A 85 4.05 -6.60 -5.47
CA TYR A 85 4.08 -7.38 -4.24
C TYR A 85 3.45 -6.60 -3.09
N TYR A 86 2.57 -7.26 -2.36
CA TYR A 86 2.12 -6.79 -1.05
C TYR A 86 3.13 -7.25 -0.01
N VAL A 87 3.66 -6.34 0.79
CA VAL A 87 4.66 -6.69 1.82
C VAL A 87 4.08 -6.39 3.19
N ILE A 88 4.14 -7.37 4.08
CA ILE A 88 3.97 -7.18 5.52
C ILE A 88 5.30 -7.37 6.22
N ARG A 89 5.54 -6.60 7.28
CA ARG A 89 6.75 -6.71 8.09
C ARG A 89 6.36 -6.89 9.55
N PHE A 90 6.98 -7.88 10.19
CA PHE A 90 6.89 -8.09 11.63
C PHE A 90 8.21 -7.72 12.29
N THR A 91 8.17 -7.06 13.43
CA THR A 91 9.34 -6.87 14.28
C THR A 91 9.71 -8.18 14.96
N GLY A 92 10.99 -8.33 15.30
CA GLY A 92 11.47 -9.45 16.10
C GLY A 92 10.72 -9.56 17.42
N THR A 93 10.39 -8.42 18.04
CA THR A 93 9.62 -8.37 19.28
C THR A 93 8.21 -8.96 19.12
N GLU A 94 7.52 -8.68 18.02
CA GLU A 94 6.19 -9.25 17.72
C GLU A 94 6.24 -10.77 17.56
N VAL A 95 7.22 -11.25 16.79
CA VAL A 95 7.43 -12.69 16.56
C VAL A 95 7.74 -13.41 17.87
N TYR A 96 8.63 -12.87 18.71
CA TYR A 96 8.94 -13.45 20.03
C TYR A 96 7.75 -13.42 20.98
N ARG A 97 6.94 -12.35 20.94
CA ARG A 97 5.78 -12.22 21.83
C ARG A 97 4.69 -13.23 21.48
N ASN A 98 4.35 -13.36 20.20
CA ASN A 98 3.30 -14.28 19.76
C ASN A 98 3.38 -14.57 18.25
N VAL A 99 4.25 -15.50 17.86
CA VAL A 99 4.39 -15.94 16.46
C VAL A 99 3.07 -16.42 15.84
N GLY A 100 2.22 -17.10 16.62
CA GLY A 100 0.91 -17.56 16.15
C GLY A 100 -0.02 -16.40 15.77
N SER A 101 0.13 -15.23 16.40
CA SER A 101 -0.61 -14.03 16.01
C SER A 101 -0.14 -13.47 14.68
N CYS A 102 1.17 -13.39 14.45
CA CYS A 102 1.73 -12.95 13.17
C CYS A 102 1.32 -13.88 12.03
N VAL A 103 1.31 -15.19 12.26
CA VAL A 103 0.85 -16.18 11.27
C VAL A 103 -0.65 -16.06 11.01
N ARG A 104 -1.49 -15.88 12.04
CA ARG A 104 -2.92 -15.64 11.84
C ARG A 104 -3.19 -14.36 11.05
N GLU A 105 -2.50 -13.27 11.37
CA GLU A 105 -2.61 -12.02 10.63
C GLU A 105 -2.20 -12.21 9.17
N THR A 106 -1.12 -12.94 8.91
CA THR A 106 -0.68 -13.29 7.55
C THR A 106 -1.76 -14.07 6.80
N LEU A 107 -2.35 -15.10 7.44
CA LEU A 107 -3.43 -15.90 6.86
C LEU A 107 -4.69 -15.08 6.59
N ASP A 108 -5.06 -14.20 7.51
CA ASP A 108 -6.22 -13.34 7.36
C ASP A 108 -6.01 -12.35 6.22
N LEU A 109 -4.83 -11.77 6.09
CA LEU A 109 -4.47 -10.94 4.94
C LEU A 109 -4.50 -11.74 3.64
N LEU A 110 -3.93 -12.95 3.60
CA LEU A 110 -3.94 -13.83 2.42
C LEU A 110 -5.37 -14.26 2.01
N LYS A 111 -6.29 -14.40 2.97
CA LYS A 111 -7.72 -14.72 2.74
C LYS A 111 -8.55 -13.51 2.34
N GLN A 112 -8.28 -12.36 2.97
CA GLN A 112 -8.89 -11.06 2.68
C GLN A 112 -8.33 -10.46 1.39
N GLN A 113 -7.30 -11.06 0.80
CA GLN A 113 -7.05 -10.87 -0.61
C GLN A 113 -8.13 -11.63 -1.39
N PRO A 114 -9.09 -10.95 -2.07
CA PRO A 114 -9.81 -11.54 -3.19
C PRO A 114 -8.89 -12.40 -4.04
N GLN A 115 -9.45 -13.37 -4.77
CA GLN A 115 -8.72 -14.03 -5.86
C GLN A 115 -8.36 -12.96 -6.91
N PHE A 116 -7.30 -12.21 -6.64
CA PHE A 116 -6.71 -11.22 -7.51
C PHE A 116 -5.99 -11.98 -8.58
N ALA A 117 -6.69 -12.24 -9.67
CA ALA A 117 -6.00 -12.28 -10.94
C ALA A 117 -5.37 -10.88 -11.16
N ASN A 118 -4.14 -10.70 -10.67
CA ASN A 118 -3.14 -9.75 -11.17
C ASN A 118 -3.09 -8.29 -10.65
N GLY A 119 -3.62 -7.95 -9.47
CA GLY A 119 -3.30 -6.65 -8.83
C GLY A 119 -3.51 -5.43 -9.74
N ILE A 120 -4.60 -5.43 -10.51
CA ILE A 120 -5.00 -4.37 -11.42
C ILE A 120 -6.26 -3.73 -10.87
N ALA A 121 -6.32 -2.40 -10.95
CA ALA A 121 -7.58 -1.66 -10.93
C ALA A 121 -8.58 -2.34 -11.89
N GLU A 122 -9.85 -2.46 -11.48
CA GLU A 122 -10.87 -3.06 -12.34
C GLU A 122 -11.02 -2.22 -13.60
N ILE A 123 -11.11 -2.89 -14.74
CA ILE A 123 -11.23 -2.25 -16.05
C ILE A 123 -12.71 -2.18 -16.41
N HIS A 124 -13.24 -0.96 -16.46
CA HIS A 124 -14.42 -0.65 -17.27
C HIS A 124 -13.95 -0.34 -18.70
N PRO A 125 -14.79 -0.47 -19.75
CA PRO A 125 -14.40 -0.26 -21.15
C PRO A 125 -13.43 0.90 -21.44
N ASP A 126 -13.54 2.00 -20.70
CA ASP A 126 -12.76 3.21 -20.96
C ASP A 126 -11.85 3.67 -19.79
N HIS A 127 -11.97 3.06 -18.60
CA HIS A 127 -11.33 3.57 -17.37
C HIS A 127 -10.87 2.47 -16.39
N TYR A 128 -9.83 2.78 -15.61
CA TYR A 128 -9.38 2.00 -14.46
C TYR A 128 -9.86 2.63 -13.14
N TYR A 129 -10.45 1.83 -12.26
CA TYR A 129 -10.98 2.27 -10.97
C TYR A 129 -10.06 1.97 -9.78
N CYS A 130 -9.98 2.89 -8.82
CA CYS A 130 -9.11 2.78 -7.65
C CYS A 130 -9.90 2.53 -6.36
N PHE A 131 -10.39 1.31 -6.17
CA PHE A 131 -11.23 0.95 -5.01
C PHE A 131 -10.49 0.98 -3.68
N ARG A 132 -9.23 0.53 -3.61
CA ARG A 132 -8.55 0.41 -2.31
C ARG A 132 -8.16 1.76 -1.73
N ILE A 133 -7.68 2.68 -2.58
CA ILE A 133 -7.37 4.04 -2.12
C ILE A 133 -8.67 4.74 -1.71
N GLN A 134 -9.74 4.59 -2.51
CA GLN A 134 -11.05 5.13 -2.20
C GLN A 134 -11.54 4.61 -0.85
N GLU A 135 -11.61 3.28 -0.67
CA GLU A 135 -12.06 2.65 0.58
C GLU A 135 -11.23 3.14 1.77
N SER A 136 -9.91 3.21 1.63
CA SER A 136 -9.02 3.63 2.72
C SER A 136 -9.21 5.09 3.10
N VAL A 137 -9.38 5.96 2.10
CA VAL A 137 -9.63 7.40 2.30
C VAL A 137 -11.01 7.63 2.90
N MET A 138 -12.05 7.00 2.35
CA MET A 138 -13.42 7.15 2.86
C MET A 138 -13.56 6.63 4.28
N ASN A 139 -12.97 5.48 4.61
CA ASN A 139 -12.97 4.96 5.98
C ASN A 139 -12.24 5.91 6.96
N LEU A 140 -11.15 6.54 6.53
CA LEU A 140 -10.44 7.52 7.35
C LEU A 140 -11.30 8.77 7.61
N LEU A 141 -11.98 9.27 6.57
CA LEU A 141 -12.87 10.43 6.63
C LEU A 141 -14.08 10.14 7.53
N ASP A 142 -14.77 9.03 7.30
CA ASP A 142 -15.93 8.59 8.08
C ASP A 142 -15.58 8.43 9.55
N ARG A 143 -14.43 7.81 9.85
CA ARG A 143 -13.95 7.62 11.23
C ARG A 143 -13.75 8.94 11.98
N ASN A 144 -13.34 9.97 11.26
CA ASN A 144 -13.07 11.31 11.78
C ASN A 144 -14.25 12.28 11.58
N ASN A 145 -15.42 11.78 11.17
CA ASN A 145 -16.63 12.58 10.89
C ASN A 145 -16.38 13.73 9.90
N CYS A 146 -15.56 13.49 8.88
CA CYS A 146 -15.27 14.46 7.83
C CYS A 146 -16.37 14.43 6.78
N ASP A 147 -16.98 15.59 6.48
CA ASP A 147 -18.03 15.70 5.48
C ASP A 147 -17.43 15.85 4.07
N PHE A 148 -17.26 14.72 3.37
CA PHE A 148 -16.72 14.67 2.01
C PHE A 148 -17.79 14.91 0.91
N TYR A 149 -19.04 15.15 1.29
CA TYR A 149 -20.12 15.41 0.34
C TYR A 149 -20.21 16.88 -0.07
N GLN A 150 -19.49 17.77 0.60
CA GLN A 150 -19.37 19.18 0.20
C GLN A 150 -18.59 19.30 -1.11
N ASP A 151 -18.96 20.29 -1.93
CA ASP A 151 -18.25 20.54 -3.20
C ASP A 151 -16.78 20.88 -2.97
N GLU A 152 -16.48 21.64 -1.92
CA GLU A 152 -15.14 22.05 -1.54
C GLU A 152 -14.83 21.60 -0.12
N CYS A 153 -13.82 20.73 0.05
CA CYS A 153 -13.38 20.32 1.38
C CYS A 153 -11.87 20.04 1.41
N CYS A 154 -11.26 20.23 2.57
CA CYS A 154 -9.83 20.01 2.80
C CYS A 154 -9.63 19.40 4.18
N PHE A 155 -9.00 18.24 4.23
CA PHE A 155 -8.77 17.48 5.46
C PHE A 155 -7.30 17.09 5.55
N ARG A 156 -6.66 17.49 6.64
CA ARG A 156 -5.29 17.12 6.95
C ARG A 156 -5.28 16.10 8.07
N PHE A 157 -4.53 15.03 7.89
CA PHE A 157 -4.35 13.99 8.88
C PHE A 157 -2.89 13.85 9.26
N GLU A 158 -2.65 13.57 10.54
CA GLU A 158 -1.34 13.21 11.07
C GLU A 158 -1.37 11.82 11.71
N LEU A 159 -0.26 11.11 11.60
CA LEU A 159 -0.07 9.79 12.19
C LEU A 159 1.31 9.71 12.83
N GLY A 160 1.37 10.00 14.13
CA GLY A 160 2.64 10.04 14.88
C GLY A 160 3.69 10.97 14.26
N GLU A 161 4.95 10.77 14.63
CA GLU A 161 6.07 11.63 14.17
C GLU A 161 6.85 11.05 12.99
N TYR A 162 6.51 9.83 12.55
CA TYR A 162 7.28 9.07 11.57
C TYR A 162 6.68 9.03 10.18
N PHE A 163 5.42 9.46 10.04
CA PHE A 163 4.71 9.48 8.77
C PHE A 163 4.48 10.91 8.32
N ASP A 164 4.72 11.15 7.03
CA ASP A 164 4.38 12.42 6.41
C ASP A 164 2.84 12.61 6.46
N PRO A 165 2.35 13.81 6.83
CA PRO A 165 0.92 14.08 6.90
C PRO A 165 0.20 13.72 5.60
N LEU A 166 -1.04 13.26 5.73
CA LEU A 166 -1.93 12.95 4.61
C LEU A 166 -2.90 14.11 4.41
N LEU A 167 -3.00 14.61 3.19
CA LEU A 167 -3.88 15.70 2.80
C LEU A 167 -4.89 15.19 1.78
N ILE A 168 -6.17 15.45 2.04
CA ILE A 168 -7.28 15.11 1.16
C ILE A 168 -8.02 16.40 0.83
N ILE A 169 -8.08 16.74 -0.45
CA ILE A 169 -8.77 17.93 -0.96
C ILE A 169 -9.83 17.47 -1.96
N LYS A 170 -11.01 18.05 -1.92
CA LYS A 170 -12.04 17.89 -2.96
C LYS A 170 -12.42 19.27 -3.49
N SER A 171 -12.59 19.35 -4.80
CA SER A 171 -13.15 20.47 -5.52
C SER A 171 -14.07 19.95 -6.62
N GLY A 172 -15.38 20.11 -6.41
CA GLY A 172 -16.42 19.52 -7.27
C GLY A 172 -16.26 18.01 -7.40
N LYS A 173 -16.06 17.54 -8.64
CA LYS A 173 -15.84 16.12 -9.00
C LYS A 173 -14.37 15.69 -8.99
N ILE A 174 -13.45 16.54 -8.53
CA ILE A 174 -12.04 16.18 -8.41
C ILE A 174 -11.67 16.03 -6.93
N ALA A 175 -11.11 14.88 -6.58
CA ALA A 175 -10.45 14.66 -5.30
C ALA A 175 -8.94 14.55 -5.49
N SER A 176 -8.16 15.11 -4.58
CA SER A 176 -6.71 14.97 -4.53
C SER A 176 -6.31 14.37 -3.19
N VAL A 177 -5.48 13.34 -3.23
CA VAL A 177 -4.90 12.72 -2.04
C VAL A 177 -3.38 12.87 -2.15
N SER A 178 -2.74 13.39 -1.11
CA SER A 178 -1.29 13.52 -1.08
C SER A 178 -0.68 13.23 0.29
N HIS A 179 0.51 12.64 0.29
CA HIS A 179 1.45 12.87 1.39
C HIS A 179 2.28 14.12 1.07
N PHE A 180 2.64 14.89 2.08
CA PHE A 180 3.51 16.03 1.91
C PHE A 180 4.51 16.21 3.04
N PHE A 181 5.65 16.82 2.73
CA PHE A 181 6.67 17.19 3.70
C PHE A 181 7.29 18.53 3.35
N THR A 182 7.99 19.15 4.30
CA THR A 182 8.69 20.41 4.07
C THR A 182 10.16 20.16 3.79
N GLN A 183 10.67 20.69 2.67
CA GLN A 183 12.10 20.70 2.35
C GLN A 183 12.48 22.08 1.82
N ASN A 184 13.55 22.66 2.35
CA ASN A 184 14.03 24.01 1.97
C ASN A 184 12.94 25.11 2.08
N CYS A 185 12.04 25.00 3.05
CA CYS A 185 10.87 25.86 3.26
C CYS A 185 9.75 25.75 2.21
N ASP A 186 9.86 24.81 1.28
CA ASP A 186 8.80 24.49 0.33
C ASP A 186 8.01 23.26 0.80
N VAL A 187 6.70 23.27 0.59
CA VAL A 187 5.83 22.10 0.77
C VAL A 187 5.94 21.25 -0.48
N ILE A 188 6.35 20.00 -0.32
CA ILE A 188 6.49 19.05 -1.40
C ILE A 188 5.51 17.91 -1.21
N ASN A 189 4.68 17.65 -2.22
CA ASN A 189 3.82 16.47 -2.26
C ASN A 189 4.57 15.27 -2.87
N ASP A 190 4.60 14.13 -2.17
CA ASP A 190 5.08 12.85 -2.72
C ASP A 190 4.43 11.65 -2.00
N PRO A 191 3.52 10.90 -2.65
CA PRO A 191 2.87 11.23 -3.92
C PRO A 191 1.75 12.28 -3.74
N GLN A 192 1.34 12.92 -4.83
CA GLN A 192 0.00 13.50 -4.98
C GLN A 192 -0.70 12.81 -6.15
N VAL A 193 -1.90 12.29 -5.94
CA VAL A 193 -2.75 11.76 -7.01
C VAL A 193 -4.07 12.52 -7.01
N SER A 194 -4.54 12.88 -8.20
CA SER A 194 -5.89 13.42 -8.39
C SER A 194 -6.78 12.36 -9.04
N PHE A 195 -8.03 12.33 -8.60
CA PHE A 195 -9.07 11.40 -9.03
C PHE A 195 -10.29 12.18 -9.49
N TYR A 196 -10.91 11.71 -10.56
CA TYR A 196 -12.28 12.06 -10.92
C TYR A 196 -13.25 11.16 -10.17
N LEU A 197 -14.27 11.76 -9.60
CA LEU A 197 -15.34 11.11 -8.86
C LEU A 197 -16.50 10.83 -9.84
N GLU A 198 -16.55 9.60 -10.35
CA GLU A 198 -17.61 9.18 -11.25
C GLU A 198 -18.90 8.84 -10.48
N GLY A 199 -20.01 9.41 -10.93
CA GLY A 199 -21.33 9.24 -10.33
C GLY A 199 -21.76 10.44 -9.48
N ASP A 200 -22.97 10.35 -8.94
CA ASP A 200 -23.56 11.38 -8.08
C ASP A 200 -23.17 11.21 -6.60
N ASP A 201 -22.63 10.04 -6.23
CA ASP A 201 -22.13 9.77 -4.89
C ASP A 201 -20.60 9.94 -4.85
N PRO A 202 -20.07 11.03 -4.25
CA PRO A 202 -18.63 11.28 -4.21
C PRO A 202 -17.87 10.30 -3.30
N GLY A 203 -18.55 9.65 -2.36
CA GLY A 203 -17.94 8.73 -1.40
C GLY A 203 -17.94 7.28 -1.88
N TYR A 204 -19.05 6.83 -2.47
CA TYR A 204 -19.24 5.45 -2.91
C TYR A 204 -19.35 5.28 -4.44
N GLY A 205 -19.15 6.35 -5.22
CA GLY A 205 -18.94 6.30 -6.67
C GLY A 205 -17.60 5.68 -7.07
N ASN A 206 -17.20 5.78 -8.34
CA ASN A 206 -15.91 5.22 -8.78
C ASN A 206 -14.83 6.29 -8.84
N TRP A 207 -13.71 6.07 -8.15
CA TRP A 207 -12.54 6.94 -8.24
C TRP A 207 -11.66 6.56 -9.43
N ILE A 208 -11.56 7.45 -10.42
CA ILE A 208 -10.75 7.28 -11.63
C ILE A 208 -9.51 8.17 -11.51
N PRO A 209 -8.27 7.65 -11.56
CA PRO A 209 -7.09 8.49 -11.47
C PRO A 209 -6.93 9.33 -12.74
N VAL A 210 -6.65 10.63 -12.57
CA VAL A 210 -6.48 11.58 -13.69
C VAL A 210 -5.05 12.10 -13.80
N SER A 211 -4.34 12.19 -12.68
CA SER A 211 -2.94 12.63 -12.68
C SER A 211 -2.18 12.20 -11.43
N ILE A 212 -0.86 12.09 -11.54
CA ILE A 212 0.06 11.86 -10.42
C ILE A 212 1.24 12.84 -10.48
N GLN A 213 1.69 13.30 -9.31
CA GLN A 213 2.92 14.05 -9.11
C GLN A 213 3.76 13.39 -8.01
N GLN A 214 5.08 13.32 -8.21
CA GLN A 214 6.05 12.71 -7.29
C GLN A 214 7.31 13.57 -7.23
N LEU A 215 8.07 13.46 -6.14
CA LEU A 215 9.28 14.27 -5.85
C LEU A 215 10.30 14.31 -7.01
N PHE A 216 10.44 13.20 -7.73
CA PHE A 216 11.36 13.04 -8.85
C PHE A 216 10.62 12.69 -10.14
N GLY A 217 9.77 13.61 -10.59
CA GLY A 217 9.07 13.49 -11.87
C GLY A 217 8.27 14.75 -12.20
N SER A 218 8.04 14.99 -13.49
CA SER A 218 6.99 15.92 -13.91
C SER A 218 5.63 15.34 -13.52
N ARG A 219 4.64 16.22 -13.28
CA ARG A 219 3.25 15.79 -13.20
C ARG A 219 2.91 15.00 -14.47
N ARG A 220 2.35 13.80 -14.28
CA ARG A 220 1.86 12.94 -15.35
C ARG A 220 0.35 12.97 -15.30
N GLU A 221 -0.27 13.33 -16.41
CA GLU A 221 -1.71 13.40 -16.57
C GLU A 221 -2.12 12.35 -17.61
N CYS A 222 -3.14 11.56 -17.31
CA CYS A 222 -3.66 10.51 -18.19
C CYS A 222 -5.09 10.81 -18.68
N SER A 223 -5.79 11.70 -17.95
CA SER A 223 -7.16 12.10 -18.21
C SER A 223 -7.34 13.58 -17.92
N SER A 224 -8.30 14.21 -18.59
CA SER A 224 -8.72 15.60 -18.35
C SER A 224 -10.22 15.63 -18.10
N TYR A 225 -10.64 16.38 -17.08
CA TYR A 225 -12.05 16.62 -16.78
C TYR A 225 -12.43 18.04 -17.19
N ASP A 226 -13.48 18.15 -17.99
CA ASP A 226 -14.10 19.41 -18.36
C ASP A 226 -15.33 19.64 -17.46
N SER A 227 -15.25 20.65 -16.60
CA SER A 227 -16.32 20.99 -15.66
C SER A 227 -17.55 21.60 -16.32
N ASP A 228 -17.39 22.29 -17.45
CA ASP A 228 -18.51 22.94 -18.14
C ASP A 228 -19.33 21.90 -18.93
N ALA A 229 -18.64 20.91 -19.50
CA ALA A 229 -19.27 19.82 -20.24
C ALA A 229 -19.67 18.62 -19.33
N ASP A 230 -19.14 18.56 -18.11
CA ASP A 230 -19.20 17.40 -17.19
C ASP A 230 -18.70 16.10 -17.85
N ILE A 231 -17.58 16.18 -18.56
CA ILE A 231 -17.02 15.07 -19.33
C ILE A 231 -15.58 14.78 -18.88
N LEU A 232 -15.32 13.51 -18.54
CA LEU A 232 -13.97 12.99 -18.38
C LEU A 232 -13.47 12.43 -19.71
N THR A 233 -12.31 12.90 -20.18
CA THR A 233 -11.62 12.36 -21.35
C THR A 233 -10.33 11.68 -20.91
N THR A 234 -10.21 10.37 -21.13
CA THR A 234 -8.96 9.63 -20.92
C THR A 234 -8.21 9.49 -22.24
N TYR A 235 -7.03 10.08 -22.34
CA TYR A 235 -6.21 10.07 -23.56
C TYR A 235 -4.99 9.16 -23.45
N ASP A 236 -4.60 8.73 -22.24
CA ASP A 236 -3.56 7.73 -22.03
C ASP A 236 -4.02 6.64 -21.04
N LEU A 237 -4.71 5.63 -21.58
CA LEU A 237 -5.23 4.51 -20.79
C LEU A 237 -4.11 3.62 -20.21
N SER A 238 -2.93 3.60 -20.83
CA SER A 238 -1.78 2.83 -20.33
C SER A 238 -1.18 3.50 -19.10
N GLU A 239 -0.97 4.82 -19.16
CA GLU A 239 -0.53 5.60 -18.01
C GLU A 239 -1.58 5.57 -16.89
N GLN A 240 -2.88 5.69 -17.23
CA GLN A 240 -3.96 5.58 -16.24
C GLN A 240 -3.91 4.24 -15.49
N LYS A 241 -3.67 3.12 -16.19
CA LYS A 241 -3.50 1.81 -15.58
C LYS A 241 -2.38 1.77 -14.55
N ASP A 242 -1.23 2.36 -14.89
CA ASP A 242 -0.05 2.35 -14.03
C ASP A 242 -0.25 3.24 -12.80
N ILE A 243 -0.90 4.40 -12.96
CA ILE A 243 -1.33 5.23 -11.83
C ILE A 243 -2.33 4.48 -10.96
N ALA A 244 -3.32 3.82 -11.56
CA ALA A 244 -4.35 3.09 -10.82
C ALA A 244 -3.75 1.95 -9.98
N ARG A 245 -2.82 1.17 -10.56
CA ARG A 245 -2.06 0.15 -9.82
C ARG A 245 -1.30 0.74 -8.64
N PHE A 246 -0.62 1.87 -8.84
CA PHE A 246 0.06 2.58 -7.76
C PHE A 246 -0.91 2.95 -6.63
N CYS A 247 -2.08 3.48 -6.98
CA CYS A 247 -3.11 3.87 -6.01
C CYS A 247 -3.64 2.68 -5.22
N GLU A 248 -3.86 1.53 -5.86
CA GLU A 248 -4.32 0.31 -5.19
C GLU A 248 -3.33 -0.17 -4.13
N ILE A 249 -2.05 -0.14 -4.46
CA ILE A 249 -0.95 -0.46 -3.54
C ILE A 249 -0.87 0.58 -2.43
N TRP A 250 -0.96 1.86 -2.76
CA TRP A 250 -0.85 2.94 -1.80
C TRP A 250 -2.02 2.94 -0.80
N GLY A 251 -3.25 2.70 -1.25
CA GLY A 251 -4.41 2.54 -0.38
C GLY A 251 -4.23 1.38 0.61
N ALA A 252 -3.75 0.23 0.12
CA ALA A 252 -3.42 -0.89 1.00
C ALA A 252 -2.34 -0.52 2.04
N SER A 253 -1.36 0.31 1.66
CA SER A 253 -0.33 0.82 2.57
C SER A 253 -0.90 1.79 3.61
N ILE A 254 -1.80 2.71 3.23
CA ILE A 254 -2.47 3.63 4.15
C ILE A 254 -3.20 2.83 5.24
N ARG A 255 -3.95 1.81 4.83
CA ARG A 255 -4.63 0.91 5.77
C ARG A 255 -3.65 0.16 6.68
N ALA A 256 -2.61 -0.45 6.11
CA ALA A 256 -1.63 -1.25 6.86
C ALA A 256 -0.81 -0.42 7.86
N GLN A 257 -0.56 0.86 7.57
CA GLN A 257 0.14 1.77 8.48
C GLN A 257 -0.70 2.22 9.68
N GLY A 258 -2.00 1.91 9.69
CA GLY A 258 -2.90 2.31 10.79
C GLY A 258 -3.49 3.70 10.63
N TRP A 259 -3.46 4.30 9.44
CA TRP A 259 -4.10 5.62 9.24
C TRP A 259 -5.58 5.61 9.60
N ILE A 260 -6.32 4.55 9.23
CA ILE A 260 -7.76 4.45 9.52
C ILE A 260 -8.03 4.32 11.03
N THR A 261 -7.13 3.67 11.78
CA THR A 261 -7.31 3.43 13.21
C THR A 261 -6.82 4.58 14.08
N ASP A 262 -5.67 5.16 13.72
CA ASP A 262 -4.89 6.05 14.57
C ASP A 262 -4.62 7.42 13.94
N GLY A 263 -4.92 7.61 12.65
CA GLY A 263 -4.77 8.88 11.96
C GLY A 263 -5.76 9.91 12.48
N GLN A 264 -5.23 11.07 12.89
CA GLN A 264 -6.02 12.13 13.52
C GLN A 264 -6.19 13.30 12.58
N LEU A 265 -7.43 13.77 12.44
CA LEU A 265 -7.72 15.02 11.75
C LEU A 265 -7.08 16.19 12.51
N VAL A 266 -6.33 17.03 11.79
CA VAL A 266 -5.69 18.23 12.30
C VAL A 266 -6.38 19.44 11.67
N SER A 267 -6.85 20.35 12.54
CA SER A 267 -7.50 21.62 12.18
C SER A 267 -6.51 22.66 11.68
#